data_AF-A0A853I8N6-F1
#
_entry.id   AF-A0A853I8N6-F1
#
_cell.length_a   1.000
_cell.length_b   1.000
_cell.length_c   1.000
_cell.angle_alpha   90.00
_cell.angle_beta   90.00
_cell.angle_gamma   90.00
#
_symmetry.space_group_name_H-M   'P 1'
#
loop_
_entity.id
_entity.type
_entity.pdbx_description
1 polymer ?
#
loop_
_entity_poly.entity_id
_entity_poly.type
_entity_poly.pdbx_seq_one_letter_code
_entity_poly.pdbx_strand_id
1 'polypeptide(L)'
;MSASVSISSIASPLASLTSTQIKKLESTTGFNFKGHTVKVFDHTIDNLKLAQKAIWAAKALLPYGAGNQIVDVYKTQGESAARVEFMRKEEKKLSVPGHAQQAMRVGAGNCGEHSAMTFSLLAAEPHKAPISWVSERGIDHAYVVIGDPRDPDYGEKNTVVADAWPTFGVAHTLAEGLFKTPEVKETQPPGSGDKDYQLKSRSPLGSTIINRELPAGKPLLMYLAQAHQEKDILYQQWFSATDPTTQYQNENATDKKVFNQQPHGWVEQKLNQYEKAEKEGFPDSY
;
A
#
# COMPACT_ATOMS: atom_id res chain seq x y z
N MET A 1 -0.19 28.34 6.52
CA MET A 1 -1.02 27.83 5.40
C MET A 1 -0.58 26.41 5.13
N SER A 2 -1.48 25.41 5.19
CA SER A 2 -1.16 24.02 4.84
C SER A 2 -1.15 23.87 3.32
N ALA A 3 -0.07 23.38 2.73
CA ALA A 3 -0.01 23.08 1.30
C ALA A 3 -0.86 21.86 0.96
N SER A 4 -1.47 21.86 -0.23
CA SER A 4 -2.09 20.66 -0.79
C SER A 4 -1.02 19.63 -1.13
N VAL A 5 -1.36 18.36 -0.92
CA VAL A 5 -0.50 17.25 -1.26
C VAL A 5 -0.66 16.90 -2.75
N SER A 6 0.45 16.76 -3.48
CA SER A 6 0.46 16.19 -4.84
C SER A 6 1.37 14.97 -4.90
N ILE A 7 0.96 13.95 -5.67
CA ILE A 7 1.75 12.73 -5.93
C ILE A 7 3.17 13.09 -6.40
N SER A 8 3.31 14.12 -7.23
CA SER A 8 4.58 14.54 -7.83
C SER A 8 5.57 15.13 -6.82
N SER A 9 5.07 15.71 -5.72
CA SER A 9 5.86 16.44 -4.72
C SER A 9 6.47 15.58 -3.61
N ILE A 10 6.01 14.33 -3.45
CA ILE A 10 6.37 13.48 -2.29
C ILE A 10 7.40 12.40 -2.66
N ALA A 11 7.66 12.18 -3.95
CA ALA A 11 8.46 11.04 -4.38
C ALA A 11 9.93 11.18 -3.98
N SER A 12 10.35 10.38 -3.00
CA SER A 12 11.77 10.01 -2.86
C SER A 12 12.25 9.33 -4.14
N PRO A 13 13.55 9.44 -4.50
CA PRO A 13 14.08 8.70 -5.64
C PRO A 13 13.84 7.20 -5.43
N LEU A 14 13.11 6.59 -6.37
CA LEU A 14 12.84 5.16 -6.39
C LEU A 14 13.78 4.48 -7.36
N ALA A 15 14.29 3.31 -6.98
CA ALA A 15 15.14 2.47 -7.83
C ALA A 15 14.52 1.08 -7.96
N SER A 16 14.62 0.49 -9.16
CA SER A 16 14.21 -0.89 -9.39
C SER A 16 15.00 -1.85 -8.51
N LEU A 17 14.37 -2.98 -8.15
CA LEU A 17 15.04 -4.03 -7.38
C LEU A 17 16.29 -4.55 -8.11
N THR A 18 17.39 -4.66 -7.37
CA THR A 18 18.61 -5.32 -7.84
C THR A 18 18.46 -6.84 -7.81
N SER A 19 19.31 -7.56 -8.55
CA SER A 19 19.35 -9.03 -8.50
C SER A 19 19.65 -9.58 -7.11
N THR A 20 20.48 -8.88 -6.32
CA THR A 20 20.76 -9.23 -4.92
C THR A 20 19.53 -9.08 -4.05
N GLN A 21 18.77 -7.98 -4.22
CA GLN A 21 17.53 -7.75 -3.48
C GLN A 21 16.46 -8.79 -3.84
N ILE A 22 16.31 -9.10 -5.13
CA ILE A 22 15.41 -10.16 -5.62
C ILE A 22 15.72 -11.49 -4.92
N LYS A 23 16.97 -11.96 -4.96
CA LYS A 23 17.34 -13.22 -4.30
C LYS A 23 17.06 -13.21 -2.80
N LYS A 24 17.34 -12.08 -2.13
CA LYS A 24 17.06 -11.96 -0.69
C LYS A 24 15.55 -12.07 -0.43
N LEU A 25 14.74 -11.34 -1.20
CA LEU A 25 13.28 -11.41 -1.11
C LEU A 25 12.75 -12.81 -1.36
N GLU A 26 13.20 -13.53 -2.39
CA GLU A 26 12.79 -14.92 -2.64
C GLU A 26 13.10 -15.82 -1.44
N SER A 27 14.31 -15.69 -0.88
CA SER A 27 14.72 -16.51 0.28
C SER A 27 13.95 -16.21 1.57
N THR A 28 13.53 -14.96 1.79
CA THR A 28 12.80 -14.56 3.02
C THR A 28 11.29 -14.74 2.88
N THR A 29 10.74 -14.47 1.70
CA THR A 29 9.28 -14.43 1.49
C THR A 29 8.69 -15.71 0.92
N GLY A 30 9.54 -16.61 0.39
CA GLY A 30 9.10 -17.82 -0.29
C GLY A 30 8.52 -17.61 -1.69
N PHE A 31 8.45 -16.36 -2.17
CA PHE A 31 8.05 -16.08 -3.55
C PHE A 31 9.10 -16.60 -4.55
N ASN A 32 8.63 -16.98 -5.74
CA ASN A 32 9.47 -17.36 -6.88
C ASN A 32 9.27 -16.35 -8.00
N PHE A 33 10.24 -15.46 -8.19
CA PHE A 33 10.15 -14.37 -9.14
C PHE A 33 10.59 -14.84 -10.53
N LYS A 34 9.64 -14.95 -11.46
CA LYS A 34 9.88 -15.47 -12.81
C LYS A 34 10.25 -14.37 -13.79
N GLY A 35 9.85 -13.13 -13.52
CA GLY A 35 10.12 -11.98 -14.39
C GLY A 35 9.49 -12.13 -15.77
N HIS A 36 8.34 -12.80 -15.84
CA HIS A 36 7.69 -13.07 -17.12
C HIS A 36 7.16 -11.78 -17.76
N THR A 37 6.92 -11.82 -19.08
CA THR A 37 6.47 -10.65 -19.84
C THR A 37 4.98 -10.73 -20.15
N VAL A 38 4.25 -9.66 -19.85
CA VAL A 38 2.84 -9.50 -20.18
C VAL A 38 2.69 -8.35 -21.17
N LYS A 39 2.00 -8.60 -22.29
CA LYS A 39 1.66 -7.55 -23.25
C LYS A 39 0.41 -6.82 -22.78
N VAL A 40 0.39 -5.49 -22.78
CA VAL A 40 -0.76 -4.68 -22.35
C VAL A 40 -0.94 -3.46 -23.26
N PHE A 41 -2.07 -2.78 -23.15
CA PHE A 41 -2.31 -1.53 -23.85
C PHE A 41 -1.46 -0.36 -23.32
N ASP A 42 -1.31 0.67 -24.14
CA ASP A 42 -0.56 1.88 -23.82
C ASP A 42 -1.07 2.57 -22.55
N HIS A 43 -2.40 2.71 -22.41
CA HIS A 43 -3.01 3.32 -21.23
C HIS A 43 -2.74 2.52 -19.96
N THR A 44 -2.61 1.20 -20.06
CA THR A 44 -2.23 0.33 -18.93
C THR A 44 -0.85 0.68 -18.39
N ILE A 45 0.12 0.91 -19.28
CA ILE A 45 1.48 1.32 -18.89
C ILE A 45 1.47 2.66 -18.17
N ASP A 46 0.66 3.61 -18.62
CA ASP A 46 0.51 4.92 -17.98
C ASP A 46 -0.20 4.82 -16.62
N ASN A 47 -1.22 3.98 -16.52
CA ASN A 47 -1.91 3.68 -15.27
C ASN A 47 -0.98 3.00 -14.25
N LEU A 48 -0.13 2.05 -14.69
CA LEU A 48 0.89 1.43 -13.82
C LEU A 48 1.88 2.46 -13.27
N LYS A 49 2.33 3.42 -14.10
CA LYS A 49 3.20 4.52 -13.62
C LYS A 49 2.48 5.39 -12.59
N LEU A 50 1.22 5.73 -12.85
CA LEU A 50 0.42 6.57 -11.95
C LEU A 50 0.19 5.85 -10.61
N ALA A 51 -0.22 4.58 -10.66
CA ALA A 51 -0.39 3.71 -9.50
C ALA A 51 0.89 3.61 -8.67
N GLN A 52 2.04 3.33 -9.30
CA GLN A 52 3.31 3.18 -8.58
C GLN A 52 3.68 4.46 -7.82
N LYS A 53 3.47 5.63 -8.42
CA LYS A 53 3.71 6.90 -7.74
C LYS A 53 2.74 7.12 -6.57
N ALA A 54 1.46 6.81 -6.74
CA ALA A 54 0.45 6.96 -5.69
C ALA A 54 0.70 6.03 -4.50
N ILE A 55 1.14 4.78 -4.76
CA ILE A 55 1.54 3.82 -3.73
C ILE A 55 2.62 4.43 -2.83
N TRP A 56 3.69 4.98 -3.42
CA TRP A 56 4.80 5.54 -2.65
C TRP A 56 4.47 6.86 -1.99
N ALA A 57 3.64 7.70 -2.62
CA ALA A 57 3.13 8.90 -1.99
C ALA A 57 2.29 8.55 -0.74
N ALA A 58 1.41 7.55 -0.82
CA ALA A 58 0.63 7.09 0.33
C ALA A 58 1.53 6.57 1.46
N LYS A 59 2.51 5.72 1.14
CA LYS A 59 3.47 5.20 2.12
C LYS A 59 4.28 6.31 2.79
N ALA A 60 4.70 7.32 2.04
CA ALA A 60 5.45 8.45 2.59
C ALA A 60 4.61 9.34 3.53
N LEU A 61 3.29 9.43 3.29
CA LEU A 61 2.35 10.16 4.15
C LEU A 61 1.97 9.39 5.43
N LEU A 62 2.28 8.09 5.49
CA LEU A 62 2.04 7.21 6.64
C LEU A 62 3.39 6.68 7.17
N PRO A 63 4.24 7.54 7.78
CA PRO A 63 5.62 7.20 8.10
C PRO A 63 5.79 6.10 9.17
N TYR A 64 4.75 5.81 9.96
CA TYR A 64 4.74 4.69 10.90
C TYR A 64 4.26 3.38 10.25
N GLY A 65 3.79 3.45 9.00
CA GLY A 65 3.38 2.30 8.21
C GLY A 65 2.06 1.69 8.68
N ALA A 66 1.93 0.38 8.49
CA ALA A 66 0.72 -0.32 8.84
C ALA A 66 0.63 -0.68 10.33
N GLY A 67 -0.56 -0.53 10.91
CA GLY A 67 -0.83 -0.90 12.31
C GLY A 67 -0.93 -2.40 12.54
N ASN A 68 -1.00 -3.18 11.46
CA ASN A 68 -1.15 -4.63 11.48
C ASN A 68 -0.15 -5.37 10.59
N GLN A 69 0.85 -4.70 10.00
CA GLN A 69 1.95 -5.41 9.34
C GLN A 69 3.07 -5.67 10.35
N ILE A 70 3.50 -6.93 10.51
CA ILE A 70 4.52 -7.34 11.50
C ILE A 70 5.74 -6.44 11.46
N VAL A 71 6.28 -6.18 10.26
CA VAL A 71 7.50 -5.37 10.12
C VAL A 71 7.32 -3.94 10.65
N ASP A 72 6.16 -3.33 10.44
CA ASP A 72 5.89 -1.96 10.89
C ASP A 72 5.58 -1.91 12.39
N VAL A 73 4.78 -2.86 12.88
CA VAL A 73 4.48 -3.01 14.30
C VAL A 73 5.77 -3.24 15.08
N TYR A 74 6.60 -4.18 14.66
CA TYR A 74 7.87 -4.47 15.33
C TYR A 74 8.85 -3.29 15.28
N LYS A 75 9.07 -2.69 14.10
CA LYS A 75 9.97 -1.53 13.92
C LYS A 75 9.57 -0.35 14.82
N THR A 76 8.28 -0.14 15.02
CA THR A 76 7.75 0.97 15.81
C THR A 76 7.49 0.59 17.27
N GLN A 77 7.90 -0.61 17.71
CA GLN A 77 7.60 -1.14 19.04
C GLN A 77 6.09 -1.12 19.39
N GLY A 78 5.24 -1.34 18.40
CA GLY A 78 3.78 -1.32 18.54
C GLY A 78 3.15 0.06 18.36
N GLU A 79 3.92 1.13 18.14
CA GLU A 79 3.35 2.48 17.99
C GLU A 79 2.46 2.59 16.75
N SER A 80 2.73 1.88 15.65
CA SER A 80 1.86 1.86 14.47
C SER A 80 0.47 1.31 14.82
N ALA A 81 0.40 0.22 15.57
CA ALA A 81 -0.85 -0.35 16.08
C ALA A 81 -1.56 0.63 17.03
N ALA A 82 -0.82 1.25 17.95
CA ALA A 82 -1.37 2.25 18.86
C ALA A 82 -1.96 3.47 18.13
N ARG A 83 -1.34 3.91 17.04
CA ARG A 83 -1.84 4.99 16.18
C ARG A 83 -3.15 4.62 15.50
N VAL A 84 -3.28 3.38 15.01
CA VAL A 84 -4.53 2.87 14.43
C VAL A 84 -5.63 2.77 15.49
N GLU A 85 -5.33 2.26 16.67
CA GLU A 85 -6.30 2.19 17.77
C GLU A 85 -6.73 3.57 18.28
N PHE A 86 -5.79 4.53 18.35
CA PHE A 86 -6.11 5.93 18.66
C PHE A 86 -7.09 6.51 17.64
N MET A 87 -6.82 6.29 16.35
CA MET A 87 -7.67 6.75 15.26
C MET A 87 -9.09 6.14 15.32
N ARG A 88 -9.20 4.82 15.56
CA ARG A 88 -10.48 4.10 15.66
C ARG A 88 -11.33 4.57 16.84
N LYS A 89 -10.72 4.96 17.96
CA LYS A 89 -11.45 5.58 19.09
C LYS A 89 -12.05 6.94 18.75
N GLU A 90 -11.44 7.67 17.83
CA GLU A 90 -11.95 8.94 17.33
C GLU A 90 -12.94 8.75 16.16
N GLU A 91 -13.20 7.50 15.73
CA GLU A 91 -13.87 7.21 14.47
C GLU A 91 -15.29 7.79 14.44
N LYS A 92 -15.52 8.55 13.37
CA LYS A 92 -16.81 9.08 12.97
C LYS A 92 -17.13 8.44 11.63
N LYS A 93 -18.40 8.46 11.20
CA LYS A 93 -18.73 8.14 9.80
C LYS A 93 -18.05 9.19 8.90
N LEU A 94 -16.91 8.83 8.31
CA LEU A 94 -16.10 9.70 7.45
C LEU A 94 -16.27 9.29 5.99
N SER A 95 -16.10 10.26 5.09
CA SER A 95 -15.88 9.97 3.67
C SER A 95 -14.47 9.40 3.46
N VAL A 96 -14.20 8.83 2.28
CA VAL A 96 -12.87 8.34 1.89
C VAL A 96 -11.74 9.36 2.13
N PRO A 97 -11.84 10.62 1.66
CA PRO A 97 -10.82 11.63 1.97
C PRO A 97 -10.76 11.98 3.46
N GLY A 98 -11.86 11.84 4.20
CA GLY A 98 -11.88 11.94 5.65
C GLY A 98 -11.03 10.87 6.33
N HIS A 99 -11.18 9.60 5.93
CA HIS A 99 -10.35 8.49 6.40
C HIS A 99 -8.86 8.72 6.07
N ALA A 100 -8.55 9.09 4.81
CA ALA A 100 -7.20 9.40 4.38
C ALA A 100 -6.58 10.54 5.21
N GLN A 101 -7.32 11.63 5.42
CA GLN A 101 -6.88 12.76 6.22
C GLN A 101 -6.59 12.28 7.65
N GLN A 102 -7.49 11.50 8.28
CA GLN A 102 -7.32 10.97 9.64
C GLN A 102 -6.07 10.08 9.77
N ALA A 103 -5.87 9.15 8.83
CA ALA A 103 -4.69 8.30 8.73
C ALA A 103 -3.40 9.14 8.65
N MET A 104 -3.36 10.19 7.83
CA MET A 104 -2.23 11.12 7.76
C MET A 104 -1.98 11.87 9.08
N ARG A 105 -3.02 12.17 9.88
CA ARG A 105 -2.82 12.78 11.22
C ARG A 105 -2.17 11.82 12.18
N VAL A 106 -2.55 10.55 12.17
CA VAL A 106 -1.90 9.58 13.06
C VAL A 106 -0.65 8.99 12.42
N GLY A 107 -0.38 9.21 11.14
CA GLY A 107 0.79 8.72 10.41
C GLY A 107 0.85 7.21 10.24
N ALA A 108 -0.26 6.50 10.44
CA ALA A 108 -0.41 5.05 10.33
C ALA A 108 -1.82 4.68 9.85
N GLY A 109 -2.02 3.44 9.45
CA GLY A 109 -3.32 2.94 8.98
C GLY A 109 -3.28 1.43 8.71
N ASN A 110 -4.42 0.77 8.49
CA ASN A 110 -4.47 -0.59 7.95
C ASN A 110 -4.83 -0.54 6.45
N CYS A 111 -5.30 -1.63 5.85
CA CYS A 111 -5.64 -1.71 4.42
C CYS A 111 -6.67 -0.66 4.01
N GLY A 112 -7.71 -0.44 4.83
CA GLY A 112 -8.72 0.59 4.61
C GLY A 112 -8.14 2.01 4.51
N GLU A 113 -7.27 2.39 5.43
CA GLU A 113 -6.66 3.73 5.43
C GLU A 113 -5.60 3.91 4.34
N HIS A 114 -4.80 2.88 4.07
CA HIS A 114 -3.81 2.92 2.98
C HIS A 114 -4.51 3.04 1.62
N SER A 115 -5.60 2.30 1.41
CA SER A 115 -6.39 2.37 0.19
C SER A 115 -7.17 3.69 0.07
N ALA A 116 -7.75 4.20 1.16
CA ALA A 116 -8.36 5.53 1.18
C ALA A 116 -7.34 6.64 0.83
N MET A 117 -6.12 6.54 1.37
CA MET A 117 -5.02 7.45 1.05
C MET A 117 -4.65 7.39 -0.44
N THR A 118 -4.42 6.18 -0.96
CA THR A 118 -4.10 5.97 -2.38
C THR A 118 -5.22 6.45 -3.30
N PHE A 119 -6.47 6.17 -2.97
CA PHE A 119 -7.64 6.61 -3.73
C PHE A 119 -7.70 8.13 -3.77
N SER A 120 -7.62 8.79 -2.61
CA SER A 120 -7.69 10.25 -2.51
C SER A 120 -6.59 10.94 -3.31
N LEU A 121 -5.35 10.40 -3.27
CA LEU A 121 -4.23 10.92 -4.05
C LEU A 121 -4.47 10.81 -5.56
N LEU A 122 -5.01 9.67 -6.02
CA LEU A 122 -5.29 9.44 -7.44
C LEU A 122 -6.49 10.27 -7.91
N ALA A 123 -7.56 10.31 -7.13
CA ALA A 123 -8.79 11.03 -7.46
C ALA A 123 -8.61 12.55 -7.48
N ALA A 124 -7.66 13.10 -6.71
CA ALA A 124 -7.34 14.52 -6.68
C ALA A 124 -6.53 15.02 -7.90
N GLU A 125 -5.96 14.12 -8.69
CA GLU A 125 -5.08 14.44 -9.83
C GLU A 125 -5.78 14.14 -11.16
N PRO A 126 -5.39 14.80 -12.27
CA PRO A 126 -5.90 14.46 -13.60
C PRO A 126 -5.61 13.00 -13.98
N HIS A 127 -6.63 12.28 -14.45
CA HIS A 127 -6.53 10.88 -14.84
C HIS A 127 -7.49 10.55 -15.98
N LYS A 128 -7.10 9.56 -16.80
CA LYS A 128 -7.82 9.18 -18.04
C LYS A 128 -8.72 7.95 -17.90
N ALA A 129 -8.53 7.16 -16.85
CA ALA A 129 -9.27 5.93 -16.58
C ALA A 129 -10.00 6.04 -15.24
N PRO A 130 -11.17 5.41 -15.06
CA PRO A 130 -11.89 5.46 -13.80
C PRO A 130 -11.01 4.89 -12.68
N ILE A 131 -11.06 5.50 -11.51
CA ILE A 131 -10.36 5.02 -10.32
C ILE A 131 -11.43 4.53 -9.35
N SER A 132 -11.29 3.31 -8.84
CA SER A 132 -12.25 2.76 -7.89
C SER A 132 -11.58 2.32 -6.60
N TRP A 133 -12.13 2.71 -5.46
CA TRP A 133 -11.84 2.11 -4.18
C TRP A 133 -12.65 0.83 -4.04
N VAL A 134 -11.98 -0.28 -3.77
CA VAL A 134 -12.57 -1.62 -3.81
C VAL A 134 -12.27 -2.39 -2.52
N SER A 135 -13.16 -3.32 -2.18
CA SER A 135 -12.85 -4.42 -1.24
C SER A 135 -12.76 -5.73 -1.99
N GLU A 136 -11.89 -6.64 -1.57
CA GLU A 136 -11.90 -8.01 -2.12
C GLU A 136 -13.10 -8.80 -1.60
N ARG A 137 -13.79 -9.56 -2.46
CA ARG A 137 -14.88 -10.40 -1.98
C ARG A 137 -14.35 -11.58 -1.18
N GLY A 138 -14.95 -11.80 -0.01
CA GLY A 138 -14.63 -12.94 0.86
C GLY A 138 -13.32 -12.79 1.65
N ILE A 139 -12.62 -11.66 1.53
CA ILE A 139 -11.39 -11.34 2.25
C ILE A 139 -11.50 -9.90 2.76
N ASP A 140 -11.21 -9.66 4.04
CA ASP A 140 -11.19 -8.30 4.61
C ASP A 140 -9.95 -7.52 4.15
N HIS A 141 -9.93 -7.14 2.87
CA HIS A 141 -8.87 -6.36 2.25
C HIS A 141 -9.45 -5.28 1.35
N ALA A 142 -8.86 -4.10 1.40
CA ALA A 142 -9.26 -2.95 0.59
C ALA A 142 -8.05 -2.37 -0.15
N TYR A 143 -8.26 -2.01 -1.41
CA TYR A 143 -7.23 -1.48 -2.31
C TYR A 143 -7.88 -0.60 -3.39
N VAL A 144 -7.08 -0.09 -4.33
CA VAL A 144 -7.55 0.77 -5.42
C VAL A 144 -7.30 0.10 -6.76
N VAL A 145 -8.23 0.25 -7.70
CA VAL A 145 -8.04 -0.13 -9.09
C VAL A 145 -8.16 1.08 -10.02
N ILE A 146 -7.41 1.07 -11.12
CA ILE A 146 -7.47 2.05 -12.21
C ILE A 146 -7.91 1.32 -13.48
N GLY A 147 -9.04 1.72 -14.06
CA GLY A 147 -9.80 0.96 -15.05
C GLY A 147 -10.96 0.18 -14.44
N ASP A 148 -11.74 -0.52 -15.27
CA ASP A 148 -12.87 -1.36 -14.84
C ASP A 148 -12.73 -2.77 -15.43
N PRO A 149 -12.56 -3.83 -14.63
CA PRO A 149 -12.35 -5.18 -15.16
C PRO A 149 -13.57 -5.75 -15.90
N ARG A 150 -14.74 -5.11 -15.80
CA ARG A 150 -15.97 -5.46 -16.53
C ARG A 150 -16.04 -4.81 -17.91
N ASP A 151 -15.25 -3.77 -18.14
CA ASP A 151 -15.17 -3.06 -19.40
C ASP A 151 -14.12 -3.75 -20.30
N PRO A 152 -14.46 -4.13 -21.55
CA PRO A 152 -13.54 -4.82 -22.46
C PRO A 152 -12.28 -4.02 -22.82
N ASP A 153 -12.29 -2.68 -22.71
CA ASP A 153 -11.10 -1.84 -22.94
C ASP A 153 -10.04 -2.00 -21.84
N TYR A 154 -10.46 -2.54 -20.69
CA TYR A 154 -9.57 -2.86 -19.59
C TYR A 154 -9.47 -4.39 -19.42
N GLY A 155 -10.55 -5.03 -18.97
CA GLY A 155 -10.52 -6.40 -18.46
C GLY A 155 -9.50 -6.57 -17.32
N GLU A 156 -9.36 -7.77 -16.77
CA GLU A 156 -8.37 -8.02 -15.70
C GLU A 156 -6.92 -7.74 -16.14
N LYS A 157 -6.65 -7.94 -17.43
CA LYS A 157 -5.33 -7.77 -18.04
C LYS A 157 -4.87 -6.31 -18.09
N ASN A 158 -5.78 -5.34 -18.20
CA ASN A 158 -5.44 -3.91 -18.27
C ASN A 158 -6.06 -3.05 -17.17
N THR A 159 -6.84 -3.63 -16.25
CA THR A 159 -7.14 -3.00 -14.96
C THR A 159 -5.90 -3.06 -14.07
N VAL A 160 -5.48 -1.91 -13.56
CA VAL A 160 -4.28 -1.77 -12.72
C VAL A 160 -4.67 -1.73 -11.25
N VAL A 161 -3.92 -2.42 -10.40
CA VAL A 161 -4.03 -2.39 -8.93
C VAL A 161 -3.02 -1.40 -8.36
N ALA A 162 -3.49 -0.52 -7.48
CA ALA A 162 -2.70 0.39 -6.67
C ALA A 162 -2.94 0.09 -5.19
N ASP A 163 -2.09 -0.74 -4.59
CA ASP A 163 -2.20 -1.16 -3.20
C ASP A 163 -0.96 -0.74 -2.39
N ALA A 164 -1.17 0.19 -1.45
CA ALA A 164 -0.13 0.74 -0.60
C ALA A 164 0.01 0.04 0.76
N TRP A 165 -0.85 -0.92 1.09
CA TRP A 165 -0.80 -1.63 2.38
C TRP A 165 0.33 -2.67 2.47
N PRO A 166 0.60 -3.53 1.46
CA PRO A 166 1.69 -4.50 1.50
C PRO A 166 3.04 -3.86 1.80
N THR A 167 3.93 -4.60 2.45
CA THR A 167 5.26 -4.11 2.87
C THR A 167 6.07 -3.56 1.69
N PHE A 168 6.03 -4.25 0.54
CA PHE A 168 6.62 -3.82 -0.72
C PHE A 168 5.51 -3.54 -1.74
N GLY A 169 5.02 -2.30 -1.73
CA GLY A 169 3.98 -1.86 -2.66
C GLY A 169 4.50 -1.84 -4.10
N VAL A 170 3.82 -2.56 -5.00
CA VAL A 170 4.13 -2.65 -6.42
C VAL A 170 2.85 -2.53 -7.25
N ALA A 171 2.85 -1.64 -8.23
CA ALA A 171 1.77 -1.55 -9.20
C ALA A 171 1.81 -2.76 -10.14
N HIS A 172 0.65 -3.36 -10.37
CA HIS A 172 0.49 -4.54 -11.22
C HIS A 172 -0.90 -4.55 -11.83
N THR A 173 -1.16 -5.39 -12.83
CA THR A 173 -2.53 -5.56 -13.35
C THR A 173 -3.31 -6.55 -12.50
N LEU A 174 -4.64 -6.50 -12.52
CA LEU A 174 -5.50 -7.40 -11.74
C LEU A 174 -5.22 -8.88 -12.10
N ALA A 175 -4.94 -9.16 -13.37
CA ALA A 175 -4.51 -10.48 -13.85
C ALA A 175 -3.23 -11.00 -13.17
N GLU A 176 -2.34 -10.10 -12.74
CA GLU A 176 -1.05 -10.41 -12.07
C GLU A 176 -1.09 -10.21 -10.55
N GLY A 177 -2.29 -10.00 -9.98
CA GLY A 177 -2.53 -9.79 -8.56
C GLY A 177 -2.87 -11.06 -7.78
N LEU A 178 -2.77 -11.00 -6.46
CA LEU A 178 -3.27 -12.04 -5.54
C LEU A 178 -4.79 -11.97 -5.40
N PHE A 179 -5.36 -10.77 -5.47
CA PHE A 179 -6.79 -10.50 -5.32
C PHE A 179 -7.45 -10.42 -6.71
N LYS A 180 -8.59 -11.08 -6.89
CA LYS A 180 -9.20 -11.30 -8.23
C LYS A 180 -10.63 -10.82 -8.34
N THR A 181 -11.29 -10.55 -7.22
CA THR A 181 -12.74 -10.32 -7.17
C THR A 181 -13.07 -8.97 -6.51
N PRO A 182 -12.58 -7.86 -7.09
CA PRO A 182 -12.83 -6.54 -6.53
C PRO A 182 -14.31 -6.19 -6.53
N GLU A 183 -14.80 -5.73 -5.37
CA GLU A 183 -16.12 -5.14 -5.21
C GLU A 183 -15.99 -3.62 -5.05
N VAL A 184 -16.53 -2.88 -6.01
CA VAL A 184 -16.49 -1.42 -6.04
C VAL A 184 -17.29 -0.84 -4.86
N LYS A 185 -16.65 0.04 -4.09
CA LYS A 185 -17.27 0.83 -3.02
C LYS A 185 -17.49 2.27 -3.45
N GLU A 186 -16.53 2.84 -4.17
CA GLU A 186 -16.56 4.21 -4.68
C GLU A 186 -15.78 4.28 -5.99
N THR A 187 -16.23 5.13 -6.92
CA THR A 187 -15.56 5.35 -8.20
C THR A 187 -15.47 6.84 -8.51
N GLN A 188 -14.26 7.29 -8.81
CA GLN A 188 -14.02 8.58 -9.43
C GLN A 188 -13.96 8.39 -10.96
N PRO A 189 -14.83 9.04 -11.75
CA PRO A 189 -14.77 8.96 -13.20
C PRO A 189 -13.55 9.72 -13.75
N PRO A 190 -13.07 9.38 -14.97
CA PRO A 190 -12.00 10.12 -15.65
C PRO A 190 -12.24 11.63 -15.64
N GLY A 191 -11.19 12.43 -15.44
CA GLY A 191 -11.33 13.88 -15.41
C GLY A 191 -10.08 14.64 -14.99
N SER A 192 -10.27 15.92 -14.67
CA SER A 192 -9.21 16.85 -14.25
C SER A 192 -8.72 16.65 -12.80
N GLY A 193 -9.21 15.62 -12.11
CA GLY A 193 -9.10 15.49 -10.66
C GLY A 193 -10.18 16.27 -9.92
N ASP A 194 -10.51 15.79 -8.73
CA ASP A 194 -11.58 16.32 -7.88
C ASP A 194 -11.00 16.92 -6.58
N LYS A 195 -11.39 18.17 -6.32
CA LYS A 195 -10.89 18.96 -5.20
C LYS A 195 -11.35 18.42 -3.85
N ASP A 196 -12.44 17.67 -3.81
CA ASP A 196 -12.96 17.10 -2.57
C ASP A 196 -12.05 15.98 -2.02
N TYR A 197 -11.16 15.43 -2.86
CA TYR A 197 -10.15 14.45 -2.47
C TYR A 197 -8.78 15.07 -2.16
N GLN A 198 -8.62 16.39 -2.28
CA GLN A 198 -7.34 17.04 -2.00
C GLN A 198 -6.98 16.96 -0.51
N LEU A 199 -5.89 16.26 -0.23
CA LEU A 199 -5.36 16.11 1.11
C LEU A 199 -4.55 17.35 1.51
N LYS A 200 -4.76 17.81 2.75
CA LYS A 200 -3.99 18.92 3.32
C LYS A 200 -2.82 18.39 4.12
N SER A 201 -1.61 18.70 3.68
CA SER A 201 -0.37 18.22 4.33
C SER A 201 -0.33 18.64 5.79
N ARG A 202 -0.01 17.67 6.66
CA ARG A 202 0.16 17.88 8.10
C ARG A 202 1.17 16.89 8.65
N SER A 203 1.99 17.34 9.61
CA SER A 203 2.82 16.43 10.39
C SER A 203 1.93 15.48 11.21
N PRO A 204 2.29 14.19 11.31
CA PRO A 204 1.61 13.29 12.21
C PRO A 204 1.66 13.76 13.67
N LEU A 205 0.70 13.32 14.49
CA LEU A 205 0.72 13.52 15.93
C LEU A 205 2.02 12.97 16.52
N GLY A 206 2.61 13.73 17.44
CA GLY A 206 3.82 13.31 18.13
C GLY A 206 3.59 12.07 19.01
N SER A 207 4.60 11.23 19.12
CA SER A 207 4.54 9.96 19.87
C SER A 207 4.11 10.14 21.33
N THR A 208 4.39 11.29 21.97
CA THR A 208 3.92 11.58 23.34
C THR A 208 2.39 11.54 23.47
N ILE A 209 1.65 12.00 22.46
CA ILE A 209 0.17 11.97 22.49
C ILE A 209 -0.33 10.54 22.37
N ILE A 210 0.24 9.78 21.42
CA ILE A 210 -0.15 8.39 21.18
C ILE A 210 0.19 7.51 22.39
N ASN A 211 1.43 7.59 22.88
CA ASN A 211 1.95 6.76 23.95
C ASN A 211 1.33 7.07 25.32
N ARG A 212 0.60 8.19 25.47
CA ARG A 212 -0.19 8.46 26.67
C ARG A 212 -1.43 7.55 26.75
N GLU A 213 -2.03 7.23 25.60
CA GLU A 213 -3.24 6.41 25.53
C GLU A 213 -2.93 4.91 25.43
N LEU A 214 -1.92 4.55 24.62
CA LEU A 214 -1.42 3.19 24.51
C LEU A 214 0.11 3.22 24.33
N PRO A 215 0.88 3.00 25.41
CA PRO A 215 2.34 3.10 25.38
C PRO A 215 2.98 2.06 24.46
N ALA A 216 3.71 2.53 23.44
CA ALA A 216 4.60 1.68 22.67
C ALA A 216 5.75 1.13 23.54
N GLY A 217 6.26 -0.03 23.15
CA GLY A 217 7.35 -0.73 23.82
C GLY A 217 7.15 -2.24 23.87
N LYS A 218 8.11 -2.94 24.48
CA LYS A 218 8.10 -4.40 24.63
C LYS A 218 6.78 -4.96 25.20
N PRO A 219 6.14 -4.36 26.23
CA PRO A 219 4.87 -4.88 26.75
C PRO A 219 3.76 -4.89 25.70
N LEU A 220 3.63 -3.84 24.89
CA LEU A 220 2.64 -3.77 23.83
C LEU A 220 2.94 -4.77 22.71
N LEU A 221 4.21 -4.91 22.31
CA LEU A 221 4.61 -5.93 21.35
C LEU A 221 4.24 -7.34 21.81
N MET A 222 4.55 -7.70 23.06
CA MET A 222 4.21 -9.02 23.60
C MET A 222 2.69 -9.25 23.63
N TYR A 223 1.92 -8.23 24.00
CA TYR A 223 0.46 -8.30 23.95
C TYR A 223 -0.05 -8.54 22.52
N LEU A 224 0.45 -7.80 21.53
CA LEU A 224 0.04 -7.95 20.13
C LEU A 224 0.42 -9.32 19.56
N ALA A 225 1.62 -9.81 19.88
CA ALA A 225 2.08 -11.15 19.50
C ALA A 225 1.17 -12.24 20.08
N GLN A 226 0.83 -12.14 21.37
CA GLN A 226 -0.08 -13.09 22.02
C GLN A 226 -1.49 -13.01 21.42
N ALA A 227 -2.04 -11.80 21.24
CA ALA A 227 -3.37 -11.61 20.69
C ALA A 227 -3.50 -12.11 19.24
N HIS A 228 -2.42 -12.05 18.45
CA HIS A 228 -2.40 -12.61 17.10
C HIS A 228 -2.55 -14.13 17.10
N GLN A 229 -1.95 -14.85 18.05
CA GLN A 229 -2.14 -16.31 18.19
C GLN A 229 -3.61 -16.72 18.40
N GLU A 230 -4.43 -15.80 18.92
CA GLU A 230 -5.85 -16.06 19.21
C GLU A 230 -6.80 -15.57 18.11
N LYS A 231 -6.47 -14.45 17.45
CA LYS A 231 -7.44 -13.66 16.66
C LYS A 231 -6.94 -13.21 15.29
N ASP A 232 -5.74 -13.62 14.88
CA ASP A 232 -5.17 -13.29 13.57
C ASP A 232 -5.21 -11.77 13.27
N ILE A 233 -4.66 -10.95 14.17
CA ILE A 233 -4.75 -9.48 14.09
C ILE A 233 -3.52 -8.80 13.46
N LEU A 234 -2.51 -9.58 13.11
CA LEU A 234 -1.24 -9.15 12.54
C LEU A 234 -1.04 -9.94 11.26
N TYR A 235 -0.45 -9.30 10.27
CA TYR A 235 -0.25 -9.85 8.93
C TYR A 235 1.14 -9.49 8.45
N GLN A 236 1.59 -10.17 7.41
CA GLN A 236 2.82 -9.85 6.71
C GLN A 236 2.59 -10.10 5.24
N GLN A 237 1.87 -9.17 4.62
CA GLN A 237 1.67 -9.17 3.19
C GLN A 237 2.90 -8.54 2.54
N TRP A 238 3.76 -9.36 1.95
CA TRP A 238 4.95 -8.89 1.26
C TRP A 238 4.60 -8.06 0.02
N PHE A 239 3.73 -8.60 -0.83
CA PHE A 239 3.28 -8.03 -2.09
C PHE A 239 1.80 -8.30 -2.28
N SER A 240 1.10 -7.48 -3.06
CA SER A 240 -0.22 -7.80 -3.61
C SER A 240 -0.16 -8.37 -5.03
N ALA A 241 1.01 -8.33 -5.68
CA ALA A 241 1.29 -9.00 -6.94
C ALA A 241 1.73 -10.45 -6.71
N THR A 242 1.38 -11.37 -7.62
CA THR A 242 1.88 -12.76 -7.61
C THR A 242 3.36 -12.86 -7.97
N ASP A 243 3.83 -11.98 -8.85
CA ASP A 243 5.24 -11.83 -9.22
C ASP A 243 5.57 -10.33 -9.35
N PRO A 244 6.22 -9.71 -8.35
CA PRO A 244 6.60 -8.29 -8.39
C PRO A 244 7.65 -7.98 -9.46
N THR A 245 8.27 -8.97 -10.10
CA THR A 245 9.25 -8.77 -11.18
C THR A 245 8.63 -8.82 -12.58
N THR A 246 7.30 -8.97 -12.68
CA THR A 246 6.57 -8.99 -13.95
C THR A 246 6.92 -7.79 -14.82
N GLN A 247 7.20 -8.07 -16.10
CA GLN A 247 7.61 -7.11 -17.11
C GLN A 247 6.42 -6.78 -18.01
N TYR A 248 6.00 -5.53 -18.04
CA TYR A 248 4.92 -5.06 -18.91
C TYR A 248 5.49 -4.50 -20.19
N GLN A 249 4.96 -4.98 -21.31
CA GLN A 249 5.33 -4.56 -22.65
C GLN A 249 4.09 -4.01 -23.34
N ASN A 250 4.20 -2.83 -23.95
CA ASN A 250 3.16 -2.34 -24.84
C ASN A 250 3.09 -3.26 -26.07
N GLU A 251 1.89 -3.65 -26.51
CA GLU A 251 1.66 -4.52 -27.68
C GLU A 251 2.44 -4.10 -28.94
N ASN A 252 2.66 -2.79 -29.12
CA ASN A 252 3.35 -2.22 -30.28
C ASN A 252 4.81 -1.80 -30.00
N ALA A 253 5.32 -1.98 -28.79
CA ALA A 253 6.66 -1.57 -28.41
C ALA A 253 7.58 -2.75 -28.05
N THR A 254 8.89 -2.56 -28.19
CA THR A 254 9.91 -3.53 -27.73
C THR A 254 10.30 -3.34 -26.28
N ASP A 255 10.07 -2.15 -25.73
CA ASP A 255 10.50 -1.78 -24.39
C ASP A 255 9.65 -2.46 -23.31
N LYS A 256 10.33 -3.04 -22.33
CA LYS A 256 9.73 -3.66 -21.17
C LYS A 256 9.89 -2.79 -19.94
N LYS A 257 8.85 -2.71 -19.12
CA LYS A 257 8.84 -1.93 -17.88
C LYS A 257 8.48 -2.82 -16.71
N VAL A 258 9.17 -2.63 -15.59
CA VAL A 258 8.84 -3.25 -14.31
C VAL A 258 8.46 -2.13 -13.35
N PHE A 259 7.52 -2.40 -12.45
CA PHE A 259 6.99 -1.43 -11.48
C PHE A 259 7.31 -1.81 -10.04
N ASN A 260 8.53 -2.33 -9.83
CA ASN A 260 9.01 -2.76 -8.53
C ASN A 260 9.94 -1.75 -7.85
N GLN A 261 9.92 -0.48 -8.27
CA GLN A 261 10.82 0.51 -7.71
C GLN A 261 10.50 0.78 -6.24
N GLN A 262 11.55 0.86 -5.41
CA GLN A 262 11.49 1.11 -3.97
C GLN A 262 12.46 2.24 -3.58
N PRO A 263 12.27 2.93 -2.45
CA PRO A 263 13.27 3.83 -1.89
C PRO A 263 14.57 3.08 -1.56
N HIS A 264 15.69 3.79 -1.67
CA HIS A 264 17.00 3.23 -1.36
C HIS A 264 17.07 2.69 0.07
N GLY A 265 17.56 1.45 0.24
CA GLY A 265 17.70 0.78 1.53
C GLY A 265 16.40 0.26 2.14
N TRP A 266 15.24 0.47 1.51
CA TRP A 266 13.94 0.07 2.04
C TRP A 266 13.83 -1.45 2.18
N VAL A 267 14.25 -2.21 1.16
CA VAL A 267 14.20 -3.67 1.14
C VAL A 267 15.03 -4.25 2.27
N GLU A 268 16.28 -3.84 2.38
CA GLU A 268 17.21 -4.30 3.40
C GLU A 268 16.69 -3.94 4.79
N GLN A 269 16.17 -2.72 4.97
CA GLN A 269 15.59 -2.30 6.25
C GLN A 269 14.41 -3.19 6.64
N LYS A 270 13.44 -3.43 5.74
CA LYS A 270 12.23 -4.19 6.05
C LYS A 270 12.53 -5.65 6.34
N LEU A 271 13.36 -6.30 5.51
CA LEU A 271 13.74 -7.70 5.72
C LEU A 271 14.54 -7.88 7.01
N ASN A 272 15.50 -6.99 7.30
CA ASN A 272 16.26 -7.07 8.55
C ASN A 272 15.39 -6.88 9.79
N GLN A 273 14.29 -6.12 9.71
CA GLN A 273 13.34 -5.97 10.82
C GLN A 273 12.47 -7.22 10.97
N TYR A 274 12.04 -7.82 9.86
CA TYR A 274 11.31 -9.08 9.88
C TYR A 274 12.13 -10.21 10.52
N GLU A 275 13.37 -10.41 10.05
CA GLU A 275 14.27 -11.44 10.58
C GLU A 275 14.56 -11.25 12.09
N LYS A 276 14.50 -10.02 12.60
CA LYS A 276 14.63 -9.73 14.05
C LYS A 276 13.35 -10.07 14.80
N ALA A 277 12.19 -9.71 14.26
CA ALA A 277 10.90 -10.05 14.83
C ALA A 277 10.76 -11.57 14.99
N GLU A 278 11.07 -12.35 13.95
CA GLU A 278 11.06 -13.81 13.99
C GLU A 278 11.99 -14.37 15.07
N LYS A 279 13.24 -13.88 15.14
CA LYS A 279 14.22 -14.31 16.15
C LYS A 279 13.78 -14.03 17.58
N GLU A 280 12.97 -13.00 17.79
CA GLU A 280 12.43 -12.63 19.10
C GLU A 280 11.09 -13.31 19.40
N GLY A 281 10.65 -14.25 18.54
CA GLY A 281 9.43 -15.03 18.73
C GLY A 281 8.16 -14.24 18.43
N PHE A 282 8.26 -13.15 17.66
CA PHE A 282 7.08 -12.52 17.07
C PHE A 282 6.50 -13.49 16.04
N PRO A 283 5.18 -13.75 16.07
CA PRO A 283 4.58 -14.79 15.25
C PRO A 283 4.76 -14.51 13.76
N ASP A 284 5.04 -15.54 12.98
CA ASP A 284 4.85 -15.48 11.54
C ASP A 284 3.37 -15.36 11.23
N SER A 285 3.04 -14.61 10.18
CA SER A 285 1.67 -14.52 9.67
C SER A 285 1.66 -15.00 8.22
N TYR A 286 0.62 -15.76 7.87
CA TYR A 286 0.40 -16.33 6.55
C TYR A 286 -0.18 -15.31 5.56
#